data_AF-A0A968LJ28-F1
#
_entry.id   AF-A0A968LJ28-F1
#
_cell.length_a   1.000
_cell.length_b   1.000
_cell.length_c   1.000
_cell.angle_alpha   90.00
_cell.angle_beta   90.00
_cell.angle_gamma   90.00
#
_symmetry.space_group_name_H-M   'P 1'
#
loop_
_entity.id
_entity.type
_entity.pdbx_description
1 polymer ?
#
loop_
_entity_poly.entity_id
_entity_poly.type
_entity_poly.pdbx_seq_one_letter_code
_entity_poly.pdbx_strand_id
1 'polypeptide(L)'
;APTPHRHRRSLIEFVAEDGWLDESKFGFQVVGDRGRDFKALWSLAPLGMRMIARGKMPYPWQFRRSPAHGEIKTLIRRVLQAPSPSPDSGTPSSAATPE
;
A
#
# COMPACT_ATOMS: atom_id res chain seq x y z
N ALA A 1 -15.99 -4.01 -4.86
CA ALA A 1 -15.42 -3.52 -3.59
C ALA A 1 -15.42 -2.00 -3.62
N PRO A 2 -15.85 -1.33 -2.55
CA PRO A 2 -15.84 0.13 -2.50
C PRO A 2 -14.39 0.63 -2.62
N THR A 3 -14.22 1.81 -3.19
CA THR A 3 -12.93 2.45 -3.50
C THR A 3 -11.90 2.39 -2.35
N PRO A 4 -12.27 2.58 -1.07
CA PRO A 4 -11.32 2.52 0.04
C PRO A 4 -10.66 1.15 0.23
N HIS A 5 -11.41 0.05 0.07
CA HIS A 5 -10.88 -1.30 0.25
C HIS A 5 -9.95 -1.69 -0.90
N ARG A 6 -10.22 -1.21 -2.13
CA ARG A 6 -9.35 -1.43 -3.30
C ARG A 6 -7.99 -0.72 -3.14
N HIS A 7 -8.03 0.52 -2.68
CA HIS A 7 -6.84 1.32 -2.44
C HIS A 7 -5.91 0.67 -1.41
N ARG A 8 -6.48 0.25 -0.28
CA ARG A 8 -5.73 -0.44 0.80
C ARG A 8 -5.14 -1.77 0.34
N ARG A 9 -5.91 -2.56 -0.42
CA ARG A 9 -5.42 -3.84 -0.93
C ARG A 9 -4.25 -3.66 -1.89
N SER A 10 -4.36 -2.69 -2.81
CA SER A 10 -3.29 -2.38 -3.77
C SER A 10 -2.02 -1.91 -3.05
N LEU A 11 -2.18 -1.07 -2.01
CA LEU A 11 -1.06 -0.61 -1.19
C LEU A 11 -0.33 -1.78 -0.53
N ILE A 12 -1.06 -2.71 0.09
CA ILE A 12 -0.48 -3.91 0.73
C ILE A 12 0.27 -4.76 -0.29
N GLU A 13 -0.29 -4.92 -1.51
CA GLU A 13 0.32 -5.70 -2.58
C GLU A 13 1.64 -5.07 -3.07
N PHE A 14 1.68 -3.75 -3.26
CA PHE A 14 2.92 -3.05 -3.62
C PHE A 14 4.00 -3.10 -2.53
N VAL A 15 3.62 -2.86 -1.27
CA VAL A 15 4.57 -2.95 -0.16
C VAL A 15 5.07 -4.39 -0.01
N ALA A 16 4.20 -5.38 -0.25
CA ALA A 16 4.59 -6.78 -0.24
C ALA A 16 5.46 -7.20 -1.43
N GLU A 17 5.46 -6.47 -2.55
CA GLU A 17 6.24 -6.72 -3.78
C GLU A 17 7.57 -5.97 -3.86
N ASP A 18 7.63 -4.76 -3.31
CA ASP A 18 8.80 -3.89 -3.46
C ASP A 18 9.43 -3.55 -2.10
N GLY A 19 8.75 -3.88 -0.98
CA GLY A 19 9.20 -3.62 0.39
C GLY A 19 8.95 -2.17 0.85
N TRP A 20 8.56 -1.30 -0.06
CA TRP A 20 8.13 0.07 0.20
C TRP A 20 7.15 0.50 -0.89
N LEU A 21 6.46 1.62 -0.68
CA LEU A 21 5.48 2.12 -1.63
C LEU A 21 6.18 3.01 -2.68
N ASP A 22 5.94 2.74 -3.96
CA ASP A 22 6.23 3.68 -5.05
C ASP A 22 4.97 4.51 -5.34
N GLU A 23 4.97 5.79 -5.03
CA GLU A 23 3.82 6.67 -5.30
C GLU A 23 3.47 6.74 -6.79
N SER A 24 4.45 6.62 -7.69
CA SER A 24 4.24 6.71 -9.14
C SER A 24 3.58 5.44 -9.68
N LYS A 25 4.11 4.27 -9.31
CA LYS A 25 3.54 2.95 -9.67
C LYS A 25 2.16 2.76 -9.01
N PHE A 26 2.02 3.20 -7.76
CA PHE A 26 0.78 3.18 -7.01
C PHE A 26 -0.28 4.06 -7.66
N GLY A 27 0.06 5.31 -7.99
CA GLY A 27 -0.83 6.25 -8.66
C GLY A 27 -1.32 5.70 -10.00
N PHE A 28 -0.43 5.10 -10.79
CA PHE A 28 -0.80 4.45 -12.05
C PHE A 28 -1.82 3.33 -11.86
N GLN A 29 -1.59 2.43 -10.89
CA GLN A 29 -2.46 1.26 -10.69
C GLN A 29 -3.80 1.61 -10.03
N VAL A 30 -3.82 2.64 -9.18
CA VAL A 30 -5.04 3.18 -8.57
C VAL A 30 -5.87 3.96 -9.59
N VAL A 31 -5.26 4.85 -10.39
CA VAL A 31 -5.97 5.70 -11.35
C VAL A 31 -6.44 4.91 -12.57
N GLY A 32 -5.68 3.88 -13.00
CA GLY A 32 -6.06 3.07 -14.16
C GLY A 32 -7.17 2.05 -13.90
N ASP A 33 -7.72 1.94 -12.67
CA ASP A 33 -8.58 0.84 -12.20
C ASP A 33 -8.12 -0.52 -12.77
N ARG A 34 -6.82 -0.81 -12.64
CA ARG A 34 -6.18 -2.02 -13.19
C ARG A 34 -6.34 -2.18 -14.72
N GLY A 35 -6.21 -1.10 -15.48
CA GLY A 35 -6.27 -1.09 -16.95
C GLY A 35 -7.69 -1.02 -17.52
N ARG A 36 -8.70 -0.68 -16.70
CA ARG A 36 -10.07 -0.47 -17.19
C ARG A 36 -10.27 0.94 -17.71
N ASP A 37 -9.58 1.91 -17.13
CA ASP A 37 -9.72 3.33 -17.46
C ASP A 37 -8.45 3.92 -18.10
N PHE A 38 -8.05 3.35 -19.24
CA PHE A 38 -6.96 3.90 -20.05
C PHE A 38 -7.17 5.37 -20.45
N LYS A 39 -8.43 5.79 -20.56
CA LYS A 39 -8.79 7.19 -20.85
C LYS A 39 -8.43 8.13 -19.70
N ALA A 40 -8.66 7.72 -18.45
CA ALA A 40 -8.28 8.48 -17.26
C ALA A 40 -6.75 8.49 -17.09
N LEU A 41 -6.09 7.40 -17.46
CA LEU A 41 -4.64 7.35 -17.45
C LEU A 41 -4.01 8.30 -18.49
N TRP A 42 -4.57 8.37 -19.70
CA TRP A 42 -4.12 9.32 -20.72
C TRP A 42 -4.32 10.76 -20.26
N SER A 43 -5.43 11.11 -19.60
CA SER A 43 -5.62 12.48 -19.11
C SER A 43 -4.60 12.92 -18.07
N LEU A 44 -3.93 11.98 -17.37
CA LEU A 44 -2.83 12.27 -16.44
C LEU A 44 -1.45 12.36 -17.10
N ALA A 45 -1.27 11.86 -18.33
CA ALA A 45 0.01 11.88 -19.03
C ALA A 45 0.68 13.28 -19.14
N PRO A 46 -0.04 14.37 -19.54
CA PRO A 46 0.60 15.69 -19.62
C PRO A 46 1.03 16.23 -18.24
N LEU A 47 0.28 15.90 -17.19
CA LEU A 47 0.64 16.30 -15.82
C LEU A 47 1.83 15.49 -15.30
N GLY A 48 1.83 14.17 -15.50
CA GLY A 48 2.92 13.28 -15.12
C GLY A 48 4.22 13.68 -15.80
N MET A 49 4.17 13.99 -17.10
CA MET A 49 5.34 14.47 -17.84
C MET A 49 5.87 15.81 -17.30
N ARG A 50 4.97 16.73 -16.91
CA ARG A 50 5.36 18.00 -16.28
C ARG A 50 5.96 17.80 -14.88
N MET A 51 5.52 16.81 -14.12
CA MET A 51 6.09 16.48 -12.81
C MET A 51 7.47 15.85 -12.92
N ILE A 52 7.65 14.92 -13.86
CA ILE A 52 8.94 14.31 -14.17
C ILE A 52 9.93 15.38 -14.65
N ALA A 53 9.52 16.26 -15.57
CA ALA A 53 10.36 17.36 -16.07
C ALA A 53 10.77 18.37 -14.97
N ARG A 54 9.98 18.49 -13.90
CA ARG A 54 10.28 19.36 -12.74
C ARG A 54 11.01 18.63 -11.62
N GLY A 55 11.38 17.36 -11.81
CA GLY A 55 12.00 16.52 -10.77
C GLY A 55 11.10 16.24 -9.57
N LYS A 56 9.79 16.45 -9.70
CA LYS A 56 8.81 16.20 -8.62
C LYS A 56 8.36 14.74 -8.56
N MET A 57 8.55 14.00 -9.64
CA MET A 57 8.43 12.54 -9.66
C MET A 57 9.78 11.93 -10.02
N PRO A 58 10.18 10.84 -9.36
CA PRO A 58 11.33 10.06 -9.81
C PRO A 58 11.05 9.52 -11.22
N TYR A 59 12.11 9.38 -12.01
CA TYR A 59 11.98 8.72 -13.29
C TYR A 59 11.64 7.24 -13.08
N PRO A 60 10.79 6.64 -13.93
CA PRO A 60 10.28 5.28 -13.69
C PRO A 60 11.36 4.19 -13.57
N TRP A 61 12.59 4.44 -14.03
CA TRP A 61 13.72 3.51 -13.92
C TRP A 61 14.62 3.73 -12.68
N GLN A 62 14.35 4.75 -11.87
CA GLN A 62 15.14 5.05 -10.66
C GLN A 62 14.67 4.25 -9.44
N PHE A 63 13.53 3.56 -9.55
CA PHE A 63 12.98 2.83 -8.44
C PHE A 63 13.77 1.55 -8.17
N ARG A 64 14.27 1.42 -6.93
CA ARG A 64 14.93 0.20 -6.44
C ARG A 64 14.05 -0.45 -5.38
N ARG A 65 13.95 -1.77 -5.44
CA ARG A 65 13.35 -2.56 -4.37
C ARG A 65 14.13 -2.36 -3.08
N SER A 66 13.42 -2.37 -1.97
CA SER A 66 14.03 -2.37 -0.64
C SER A 66 14.89 -3.63 -0.47
N PRO A 67 16.09 -3.53 0.12
CA PRO A 67 16.89 -4.69 0.50
C PRO A 67 16.12 -5.67 1.42
N ALA A 68 15.22 -5.14 2.25
CA ALA A 68 14.43 -5.91 3.22
C ALA A 68 13.08 -6.42 2.67
N HIS A 69 12.87 -6.33 1.35
CA HIS A 69 11.59 -6.71 0.74
C HIS A 69 11.12 -8.14 1.12
N GLY A 70 12.03 -9.11 1.22
CA GLY A 70 11.70 -10.49 1.60
C GLY A 70 11.16 -10.63 3.04
N GLU A 71 11.73 -9.88 3.98
CA GLU A 71 11.27 -9.85 5.37
C GLU A 71 9.89 -9.20 5.47
N ILE A 72 9.69 -8.09 4.76
CA ILE A 72 8.43 -7.34 4.73
C ILE A 72 7.31 -8.21 4.13
N LYS A 73 7.58 -8.90 3.02
CA LYS A 73 6.64 -9.84 2.41
C LYS A 73 6.24 -10.95 3.38
N THR A 74 7.21 -11.48 4.12
CA THR A 74 6.97 -12.54 5.12
C THR A 74 6.14 -12.03 6.28
N LEU A 75 6.41 -10.82 6.78
CA LEU A 75 5.66 -10.16 7.83
C LEU A 75 4.20 -9.93 7.41
N ILE A 76 3.98 -9.33 6.24
CA ILE A 76 2.65 -9.07 5.70
C ILE A 76 1.86 -10.37 5.56
N ARG A 77 2.50 -11.42 5.04
CA ARG A 77 1.85 -12.73 4.89
C ARG A 77 1.43 -13.32 6.24
N ARG A 78 2.28 -13.22 7.27
CA ARG A 78 1.96 -13.68 8.63
C ARG A 78 0.77 -12.93 9.21
N VAL A 79 0.74 -11.60 9.07
CA VAL A 79 -0.37 -10.78 9.59
C VAL A 79 -1.69 -11.09 8.87
N LEU A 80 -1.65 -11.26 7.54
CA LEU A 80 -2.86 -11.59 6.77
C LEU A 80 -3.39 -13.00 7.04
N GLN A 81 -2.54 -13.92 7.49
CA GLN A 81 -2.90 -15.28 7.88
C GLN A 81 -3.20 -15.42 9.38
N ALA A 82 -2.83 -14.42 10.19
CA ALA A 82 -3.10 -14.45 11.61
C ALA A 82 -4.63 -14.39 11.83
N PRO A 83 -5.19 -15.24 12.71
CA PRO A 83 -6.57 -15.11 13.11
C PRO A 83 -6.77 -13.71 13.69
N SER A 84 -7.82 -13.02 13.25
CA SER A 84 -8.20 -11.73 13.81
C SER A 84 -8.33 -11.87 15.33
N PRO A 85 -7.73 -10.96 16.13
CA PRO A 85 -7.90 -11.01 17.58
C PRO A 85 -9.39 -10.94 17.87
N SER A 86 -9.93 -12.03 18.45
CA SER A 86 -11.31 -12.09 18.90
C SER A 86 -11.54 -10.94 19.88
N PRO A 87 -12.70 -10.25 19.84
CA PRO A 87 -12.99 -9.12 20.71
C PRO A 87 -13.00 -9.47 22.22
N ASP A 88 -12.89 -10.75 22.57
CA ASP A 88 -13.06 -11.26 23.93
C ASP A 88 -11.75 -11.36 24.75
N SER A 89 -10.59 -10.98 24.20
CA SER A 89 -9.31 -11.06 24.92
C SER A 89 -8.74 -9.68 25.28
N GLY A 90 -9.24 -9.07 26.36
CA GLY A 90 -8.47 -8.04 27.07
C GLY A 90 -9.20 -6.93 27.81
N THR A 91 -10.15 -7.25 28.70
CA THR A 91 -10.32 -6.45 29.92
C THR A 91 -9.89 -7.32 31.09
N PRO A 92 -8.63 -7.26 31.57
CA PRO A 92 -8.40 -7.58 32.97
C PRO A 92 -9.06 -6.45 33.76
N SER A 93 -10.28 -6.74 34.21
CA SER A 93 -10.96 -6.06 35.29
C SER A 93 -9.95 -5.83 36.41
N SER A 94 -9.52 -4.57 36.55
CA SER A 94 -8.74 -4.07 37.67
C SER A 94 -9.62 -4.12 38.93
N ALA A 95 -9.82 -5.32 39.45
CA ALA A 95 -10.44 -5.58 40.73
C ALA A 95 -9.36 -6.02 41.73
N ALA A 96 -9.51 -5.51 42.96
CA ALA A 96 -8.76 -5.82 44.17
C ALA A 96 -7.42 -5.09 44.38
N THR A 97 -7.51 -3.81 44.77
CA THR A 97 -6.62 -3.26 45.81
C THR A 97 -7.13 -3.78 47.16
N PRO A 98 -6.36 -4.55 47.94
CA PRO A 98 -6.68 -4.77 49.34
C PRO A 98 -6.17 -3.54 50.14
N GLU A 99 -7.07 -2.94 50.93
CA GLU A 99 -6.68 -2.10 52.08
C GLU A 99 -6.19 -2.97 53.25
#